data_AF-A0A1H4I7X4-F1
#
_entry.id   AF-A0A1H4I7X4-F1
#
_cell.length_a   1.000
_cell.length_b   1.000
_cell.length_c   1.000
_cell.angle_alpha   90.00
_cell.angle_beta   90.00
_cell.angle_gamma   90.00
#
_symmetry.space_group_name_H-M   'P 1'
#
loop_
_entity.id
_entity.type
_entity.pdbx_description
1 polymer ?
#
loop_
_entity_poly.entity_id
_entity_poly.type
_entity_poly.pdbx_seq_one_letter_code
_entity_poly.pdbx_strand_id
1 'polypeptide(L)'
;MDINERFYDDSNFLPIGSPMPPPSTTGVLLNQLKLGRVDRKTQSAAIAEWLRDHTPSAGLVRSLRRRGFGDLVDGGKDPQP
;
A
#
# COMPACT_ATOMS: atom_id res chain seq x y z
N MET A 1 -31.46 -3.49 -7.23
CA MET A 1 -30.23 -4.04 -7.80
C MET A 1 -29.09 -3.29 -7.15
N ASP A 2 -28.48 -3.86 -6.12
CA ASP A 2 -27.35 -3.27 -5.41
C ASP A 2 -26.13 -3.24 -6.32
N ILE A 3 -25.88 -2.08 -6.91
CA ILE A 3 -24.67 -1.82 -7.68
C ILE A 3 -23.55 -1.73 -6.64
N ASN A 4 -22.76 -2.79 -6.54
CA ASN A 4 -21.57 -2.83 -5.71
C ASN A 4 -20.53 -1.90 -6.36
N GLU A 5 -20.63 -0.62 -6.01
CA GLU A 5 -19.76 0.49 -6.39
C GLU A 5 -18.34 0.30 -5.82
N ARG A 6 -17.63 -0.72 -6.31
CA ARG A 6 -16.17 -0.69 -6.37
C ARG A 6 -15.77 0.23 -7.52
N PHE A 7 -16.07 1.52 -7.35
CA PHE A 7 -15.41 2.62 -8.04
C PHE A 7 -13.94 2.59 -7.61
N TYR A 8 -13.15 1.72 -8.23
CA TYR A 8 -11.78 2.11 -8.52
C TYR A 8 -11.92 3.31 -9.45
N ASP A 9 -11.71 4.48 -8.87
CA ASP A 9 -11.65 5.77 -9.53
C ASP A 9 -10.60 5.74 -10.65
N ASP A 10 -11.05 5.32 -11.84
CA ASP A 10 -10.29 5.26 -13.10
C ASP A 10 -10.13 6.64 -13.74
N SER A 11 -10.36 7.73 -13.00
CA SER A 11 -10.34 9.10 -13.55
C SER A 11 -9.08 9.90 -13.25
N ASN A 12 -8.03 9.28 -12.72
CA ASN A 12 -6.73 9.95 -12.59
C ASN A 12 -5.86 9.68 -13.82
N PHE A 13 -6.27 10.24 -14.96
CA PHE A 13 -5.37 10.46 -16.10
C PHE A 13 -4.28 11.43 -15.63
N LEU A 14 -3.18 10.90 -15.13
CA LEU A 14 -1.99 11.68 -14.86
C LEU A 14 -1.42 12.14 -16.21
N PRO A 15 -1.22 13.45 -16.41
CA PRO A 15 -0.46 13.94 -17.56
C PRO A 15 0.87 13.22 -17.65
N ILE A 16 1.30 12.87 -18.87
CA ILE A 16 2.60 12.23 -19.11
C ILE A 16 3.69 13.08 -18.43
N GLY A 17 4.40 12.48 -17.46
CA GLY A 17 5.44 13.16 -16.66
C GLY A 17 5.01 13.65 -15.28
N SER A 18 3.73 13.50 -14.89
CA SER A 18 3.30 13.81 -13.53
C SER A 18 3.75 12.72 -12.55
N PRO A 19 4.22 13.09 -11.34
CA PRO A 19 4.56 12.12 -10.32
C PRO A 19 3.33 11.28 -9.97
N MET A 20 3.49 9.95 -9.89
CA MET A 20 2.40 9.08 -9.43
C MET A 20 1.93 9.52 -8.04
N PRO A 21 0.61 9.54 -7.79
CA PRO A 21 0.11 9.80 -6.46
C PRO A 21 0.64 8.72 -5.51
N PRO A 22 0.90 9.09 -4.25
CA PRO A 22 1.32 8.14 -3.24
C PRO A 22 0.27 7.02 -3.11
N PRO A 23 0.71 5.77 -2.93
CA PRO A 23 -0.19 4.63 -2.91
C PRO A 23 -1.18 4.73 -1.75
N SER A 24 -2.46 4.57 -2.06
CA SER A 24 -3.56 4.57 -1.08
C SER A 24 -3.83 3.18 -0.49
N THR A 25 -3.34 2.13 -1.14
CA THR A 25 -3.53 0.73 -0.72
C THR A 25 -2.26 -0.11 -0.92
N THR A 26 -2.16 -1.20 -0.17
CA THR A 26 -1.05 -2.17 -0.30
C THR A 26 -0.95 -2.75 -1.71
N GLY A 27 -2.09 -2.96 -2.38
CA GLY A 27 -2.09 -3.49 -3.75
C GLY A 27 -1.47 -2.52 -4.74
N VAL A 28 -1.79 -1.22 -4.62
CA VAL A 28 -1.18 -0.18 -5.44
C VAL A 28 0.31 -0.04 -5.15
N LEU A 29 0.70 -0.07 -3.88
CA LEU A 29 2.12 -0.04 -3.49
C LEU A 29 2.90 -1.22 -4.10
N LEU A 30 2.39 -2.44 -3.95
CA LEU A 30 3.03 -3.63 -4.53
C LEU A 30 3.09 -3.57 -6.07
N ASN A 31 2.08 -2.98 -6.72
CA ASN A 31 2.10 -2.79 -8.17
C ASN A 31 3.15 -1.75 -8.59
N GLN A 32 3.24 -0.62 -7.88
CA GLN A 32 4.27 0.41 -8.11
C GLN A 32 5.68 -0.15 -7.91
N LEU A 33 5.88 -1.01 -6.92
CA LEU A 33 7.14 -1.72 -6.66
C LEU A 33 7.38 -2.90 -7.63
N LYS A 34 6.42 -3.24 -8.51
CA LYS A 34 6.44 -4.42 -9.40
C LYS A 34 6.55 -5.77 -8.67
N LEU A 35 5.99 -5.84 -7.46
CA LEU A 35 6.05 -6.98 -6.53
C LEU A 35 4.73 -7.75 -6.39
N GLY A 36 3.79 -7.58 -7.34
CA GLY A 36 2.46 -8.17 -7.26
C GLY A 36 2.42 -9.72 -7.17
N ARG A 37 3.46 -10.41 -7.65
CA ARG A 37 3.55 -11.89 -7.68
C ARG A 37 4.74 -12.49 -6.93
N VAL A 38 5.56 -11.67 -6.27
CA VAL A 38 6.69 -12.20 -5.50
C VAL A 38 6.23 -12.74 -4.15
N ASP A 39 7.12 -13.51 -3.52
CA ASP A 39 6.88 -14.07 -2.20
C ASP A 39 6.71 -12.98 -1.13
N ARG A 40 6.01 -13.35 -0.06
CA ARG A 40 5.63 -12.42 1.01
C ARG A 40 6.84 -11.81 1.75
N LYS A 41 7.97 -12.53 1.82
CA LYS A 41 9.19 -12.03 2.48
C LYS A 41 9.80 -10.89 1.66
N THR A 42 9.89 -11.07 0.34
CA THR A 42 10.31 -10.01 -0.59
C THR A 42 9.34 -8.82 -0.56
N GLN A 43 8.03 -9.06 -0.54
CA GLN A 43 7.05 -7.97 -0.40
C GLN A 43 7.27 -7.17 0.89
N SER A 44 7.49 -7.85 2.01
CA SER A 44 7.70 -7.21 3.31
C SER A 44 8.97 -6.37 3.34
N ALA A 45 10.08 -6.89 2.81
CA ALA A 45 11.35 -6.18 2.75
C ALA A 45 11.26 -4.90 1.91
N ALA A 46 10.60 -4.96 0.76
CA ALA A 46 10.45 -3.81 -0.11
C ALA A 46 9.45 -2.78 0.42
N ILE A 47 8.37 -3.22 1.08
CA ILE A 47 7.46 -2.29 1.78
C ILE A 47 8.22 -1.58 2.91
N ALA A 48 9.02 -2.31 3.69
CA ALA A 48 9.84 -1.71 4.75
C ALA A 48 10.84 -0.70 4.19
N GLU A 49 11.50 -1.00 3.08
CA GLU A 49 12.40 -0.07 2.39
C GLU A 49 11.66 1.18 1.92
N TRP A 50 10.52 1.01 1.25
CA TRP A 50 9.70 2.13 0.78
C TRP A 50 9.25 3.04 1.94
N LEU A 51 8.88 2.47 3.08
CA LEU A 51 8.46 3.19 4.30
C LEU A 51 9.61 3.99 4.97
N ARG A 52 10.88 3.73 4.65
CA ARG A 52 12.00 4.56 5.16
C ARG A 52 12.05 5.92 4.48
N ASP A 53 11.78 5.94 3.18
CA ASP A 53 11.89 7.14 2.35
C ASP A 53 10.54 7.85 2.14
N HIS A 54 9.43 7.18 2.47
CA HIS A 54 8.08 7.68 2.23
C HIS A 54 7.20 7.58 3.48
N THR A 55 6.44 8.64 3.75
CA THR A 55 5.41 8.62 4.80
C THR A 55 4.12 7.99 4.24
N PRO A 56 3.63 6.87 4.81
CA PRO A 56 2.41 6.23 4.34
C PRO A 56 1.18 7.07 4.70
N SER A 57 0.18 7.09 3.81
CA SER A 57 -1.13 7.67 4.12
C SER A 57 -1.88 6.81 5.15
N ALA A 58 -2.83 7.40 5.89
CA ALA A 58 -3.67 6.65 6.83
C ALA A 58 -4.45 5.49 6.15
N GLY A 59 -4.84 5.68 4.88
CA GLY A 59 -5.46 4.63 4.07
C GLY A 59 -4.50 3.48 3.77
N LEU A 60 -3.25 3.79 3.43
CA LEU A 60 -2.21 2.79 3.20
C LEU A 60 -1.90 2.01 4.48
N VAL A 61 -1.76 2.68 5.63
CA VAL A 61 -1.56 2.04 6.94
C VAL A 61 -2.68 1.05 7.25
N ARG A 62 -3.94 1.47 7.09
CA ARG A 62 -5.11 0.59 7.28
C ARG A 62 -5.08 -0.61 6.33
N SER A 63 -4.69 -0.39 5.08
CA SER A 63 -4.56 -1.46 4.08
C SER A 63 -3.45 -2.45 4.43
N LEU A 64 -2.29 -1.95 4.88
CA LEU A 64 -1.13 -2.76 5.28
C LEU A 64 -1.48 -3.66 6.46
N ARG A 65 -2.11 -3.11 7.50
CA ARG A 65 -2.62 -3.88 8.64
C ARG A 65 -3.59 -4.98 8.20
N ARG A 66 -4.59 -4.64 7.37
CA ARG A 66 -5.58 -5.63 6.86
C ARG A 66 -4.96 -6.77 6.04
N ARG A 67 -3.83 -6.52 5.38
CA ARG A 67 -3.13 -7.52 4.56
C ARG A 67 -2.04 -8.27 5.32
N GLY A 68 -1.85 -7.97 6.60
CA GLY A 68 -0.89 -8.61 7.51
C GLY A 68 0.54 -8.06 7.39
N PHE A 69 0.68 -6.79 7.00
CA PHE A 69 1.94 -6.03 7.05
C PHE A 69 1.89 -4.97 8.17
N GLY A 70 1.04 -5.17 9.18
CA GLY A 70 0.87 -4.22 10.28
C GLY A 70 2.17 -3.95 11.03
N ASP A 71 2.96 -5.00 11.27
CA ASP A 71 4.25 -4.93 11.97
C ASP A 71 5.22 -3.92 11.35
N LEU A 72 5.12 -3.67 10.03
CA LEU A 72 5.97 -2.74 9.29
C LEU A 72 5.61 -1.27 9.53
N VAL A 73 4.33 -0.97 9.83
CA VAL A 73 3.83 0.39 10.06
C VAL A 73 3.62 0.70 11.54
N ASP A 74 3.48 -0.34 12.35
CA ASP A 74 3.30 -0.23 13.80
C ASP A 74 4.64 -0.22 14.55
N GLY A 75 5.75 -0.25 13.81
CA GLY A 75 7.10 -0.03 14.32
C GLY A 75 7.56 -1.08 15.33
N GLY A 76 7.12 -2.33 15.18
CA GLY A 76 7.40 -3.38 16.17
C GLY A 76 6.87 -3.04 17.56
N LYS A 77 5.84 -2.19 17.70
CA LYS A 77 5.12 -2.12 18.97
C LYS A 77 4.29 -3.38 19.09
N ASP A 78 4.82 -4.28 19.93
CA ASP A 78 4.10 -5.37 20.56
C ASP A 78 2.63 -5.00 20.80
N PRO A 79 1.69 -5.93 20.55
CA PRO A 79 0.37 -5.80 21.13
C PRO A 79 0.54 -5.84 22.66
N GLN A 80 0.53 -4.68 23.31
CA GLN A 80 0.43 -4.66 24.76
C GLN A 80 -0.93 -5.27 25.16
N PRO A 81 -0.94 -6.08 26.23
CA PRO A 81 -2.05 -6.96 26.62
C PRO A 81 -3.29 -6.22 27.12
#